data_AF-A0A8E7EH03-F1
#
_entry.id   AF-A0A8E7EH03-F1
#
_cell.length_a   1.000
_cell.length_b   1.000
_cell.length_c   1.000
_cell.angle_alpha   90.00
_cell.angle_beta   90.00
_cell.angle_gamma   90.00
#
_symmetry.space_group_name_H-M   'P 1'
#
loop_
_entity.id
_entity.type
_entity.pdbx_description
1 polymer ?
#
loop_
_entity_poly.entity_id
_entity_poly.type
_entity_poly.pdbx_seq_one_letter_code
_entity_poly.pdbx_strand_id
1 'polypeptide(L)'
;MQNKPWNLESFIDALVMELDKTREILAIKAINKPLSYSVKDMALDLQIFPIYDGDSVFFTTAKPGELGSSKITLNLGSITDQVVRVTSTKLPTRDDASIDKIDLDETTKKELKKIGINSIRDLEEIEKKNVDIQKITSNKKIDYTNLANLVKKAKRNRIPPEIKNISMSMENGRPFILIEGKNLAIQDDFNPVAILNHEIAGIVSCNPGFVKIDITDKELTNQDNELVLALDPYSVLKVRMKEKGNEDTYNAT
;
A
#
# COMPACT_ATOMS: atom_id res chain seq x y z
N MET A 1 11.09 24.69 -29.01
CA MET A 1 11.06 24.35 -27.57
C MET A 1 12.06 25.22 -26.85
N GLN A 2 11.64 25.98 -25.84
CA GLN A 2 12.48 26.92 -25.11
C GLN A 2 13.21 26.18 -23.98
N ASN A 3 14.52 26.41 -23.84
CA ASN A 3 15.32 25.79 -22.78
C ASN A 3 14.90 26.38 -21.43
N LYS A 4 14.43 25.54 -20.50
CA LYS A 4 13.90 25.98 -19.20
C LYS A 4 15.01 25.88 -18.15
N PRO A 5 15.18 26.91 -17.29
CA PRO A 5 16.04 26.80 -16.12
C PRO A 5 15.61 25.63 -15.22
N TRP A 6 16.59 24.92 -14.66
CA TRP A 6 16.39 23.79 -13.75
C TRP A 6 17.34 23.90 -12.55
N ASN A 7 16.97 23.35 -11.40
CA ASN A 7 17.87 23.30 -10.23
C ASN A 7 18.60 21.95 -10.18
N LEU A 8 19.79 21.93 -9.58
CA LEU A 8 20.63 20.73 -9.51
C LEU A 8 19.92 19.59 -8.75
N GLU A 9 19.20 19.91 -7.68
CA GLU A 9 18.46 18.95 -6.87
C GLU A 9 17.47 18.12 -7.71
N SER A 10 16.62 18.78 -8.52
CA SER A 10 15.64 18.09 -9.36
C SER A 10 16.31 17.20 -10.41
N PHE A 11 17.48 17.60 -10.91
CA PHE A 11 18.26 16.79 -11.84
C PHE A 11 18.84 15.54 -11.17
N ILE A 12 19.43 15.70 -9.97
CA ILE A 12 19.97 14.58 -9.19
C ILE A 12 18.85 13.63 -8.77
N ASP A 13 17.72 14.13 -8.27
CA ASP A 13 16.55 13.33 -7.90
C ASP A 13 16.05 12.48 -9.08
N ALA A 14 15.93 13.09 -10.26
CA ALA A 14 15.50 12.39 -11.47
C ALA A 14 16.53 11.33 -11.90
N LEU A 15 17.83 11.63 -11.78
CA LEU A 15 18.91 10.71 -12.11
C LEU A 15 18.90 9.50 -11.15
N VAL A 16 18.79 9.74 -9.84
CA VAL A 16 18.70 8.66 -8.83
C VAL A 16 17.49 7.77 -9.10
N MET A 17 16.33 8.37 -9.36
CA MET A 17 15.11 7.63 -9.67
C MET A 17 15.27 6.72 -10.91
N GLU A 18 15.89 7.22 -11.98
CA GLU A 18 16.10 6.41 -13.19
C GLU A 18 17.18 5.32 -12.98
N LEU A 19 18.20 5.60 -12.17
CA LEU A 19 19.20 4.61 -11.78
C LEU A 19 18.59 3.48 -10.95
N ASP A 20 17.76 3.80 -9.96
CA ASP A 20 17.06 2.80 -9.14
C ASP A 20 16.14 1.92 -9.98
N LYS A 21 15.34 2.52 -10.87
CA LYS A 21 14.50 1.78 -11.82
C LYS A 21 15.33 0.88 -12.75
N THR A 22 16.45 1.38 -13.26
CA THR A 22 17.38 0.59 -14.08
C THR A 22 17.90 -0.61 -13.30
N ARG A 23 18.26 -0.40 -12.03
CA ARG A 23 18.73 -1.44 -11.13
C ARG A 23 17.67 -2.50 -10.84
N GLU A 24 16.41 -2.12 -10.62
CA GLU A 24 15.31 -3.07 -10.46
C GLU A 24 15.13 -3.96 -11.71
N ILE A 25 15.16 -3.36 -12.91
CA ILE A 25 15.08 -4.09 -14.18
C ILE A 25 16.25 -5.08 -14.31
N LEU A 26 17.46 -4.66 -13.94
CA LEU A 26 18.65 -5.52 -13.97
C LEU A 26 18.53 -6.68 -12.98
N ALA A 27 18.02 -6.43 -11.77
CA ALA A 27 17.78 -7.47 -10.77
C ALA A 27 16.82 -8.55 -11.28
N ILE A 28 15.75 -8.16 -11.99
CA ILE A 28 14.81 -9.11 -12.62
C ILE A 28 15.50 -9.89 -13.76
N LYS A 29 16.29 -9.22 -14.60
CA LYS A 29 17.02 -9.87 -15.70
C LYS A 29 18.05 -10.89 -15.20
N ALA A 30 18.73 -10.60 -14.09
CA ALA A 30 19.75 -11.43 -13.47
C ALA A 30 19.22 -12.81 -13.01
N ILE A 31 17.91 -12.95 -12.80
CA ILE A 31 17.25 -14.22 -12.45
C ILE A 31 17.32 -15.20 -13.63
N ASN A 32 17.12 -14.70 -14.85
CA ASN A 32 16.97 -15.54 -16.04
C ASN A 32 18.25 -15.70 -16.85
N LYS A 33 19.19 -14.75 -16.75
CA LYS A 33 20.49 -14.79 -17.44
C LYS A 33 21.57 -14.08 -16.61
N PRO A 34 22.83 -14.58 -16.62
CA PRO A 34 23.96 -13.84 -16.05
C PRO A 34 24.04 -12.44 -16.68
N LEU A 35 24.18 -11.41 -15.84
CA LEU A 35 24.37 -10.04 -16.32
C LEU A 35 25.76 -9.94 -16.97
N SER A 36 25.81 -9.64 -18.26
CA SER A 36 27.06 -9.44 -19.01
C SER A 36 27.59 -8.00 -18.94
N TYR A 37 26.83 -7.09 -18.31
CA TYR A 37 27.14 -5.67 -18.23
C TYR A 37 27.20 -5.23 -16.76
N SER A 38 28.33 -4.65 -16.35
CA SER A 38 28.41 -3.81 -15.15
C SER A 38 28.18 -2.36 -15.59
N VAL A 39 27.40 -1.57 -14.84
CA VAL A 39 27.33 -0.12 -15.07
C VAL A 39 28.67 0.44 -14.59
N LYS A 40 29.62 0.53 -15.52
CA LYS A 40 30.99 0.96 -15.25
C LYS A 40 31.01 2.48 -15.27
N ASP A 41 31.36 3.06 -14.12
CA ASP A 41 31.80 4.45 -13.90
C ASP A 41 31.32 5.43 -14.98
N MET A 42 30.12 5.96 -14.79
CA MET A 42 29.57 6.96 -15.70
C MET A 42 30.07 8.34 -15.28
N ALA A 43 30.83 8.99 -16.17
CA ALA A 43 31.12 10.40 -16.09
C ALA A 43 30.16 11.17 -17.00
N LEU A 44 29.34 12.04 -16.40
CA LEU A 44 28.45 12.93 -17.14
C LEU A 44 29.03 14.34 -17.12
N ASP A 45 29.35 14.85 -18.30
CA ASP A 45 29.81 16.23 -18.50
C ASP A 45 28.64 17.09 -19.01
N LEU A 46 28.26 18.08 -18.21
CA LEU A 46 27.22 19.05 -18.56
C LEU A 46 27.86 20.42 -18.81
N GLN A 47 27.50 21.03 -19.94
CA GLN A 47 27.81 22.43 -20.23
C GLN A 47 26.59 23.29 -19.91
N ILE A 48 26.71 24.18 -18.93
CA ILE A 48 25.58 24.90 -18.35
C ILE A 48 25.94 26.34 -18.01
N PHE A 49 24.92 27.19 -17.93
CA PHE A 49 25.00 28.56 -17.44
C PHE A 49 24.33 28.65 -16.08
N PRO A 50 25.08 28.91 -14.99
CA PRO A 50 24.48 29.15 -13.68
C PRO A 50 23.78 30.51 -13.67
N ILE A 51 22.59 30.56 -13.10
CA ILE A 51 21.78 31.75 -12.86
C ILE A 51 21.50 31.78 -11.37
N TYR A 52 21.90 32.86 -10.70
CA TYR A 52 21.60 33.10 -9.30
C TYR A 52 20.58 34.22 -9.20
N ASP A 53 19.45 33.97 -8.56
CA ASP A 53 18.35 34.93 -8.42
C ASP A 53 18.33 35.65 -7.06
N GLY A 54 19.33 35.40 -6.20
CA GLY A 54 19.44 35.95 -4.86
C GLY A 54 19.04 34.98 -3.74
N ASP A 55 18.35 33.89 -4.08
CA ASP A 55 17.96 32.85 -3.11
C ASP A 55 18.43 31.46 -3.57
N SER A 56 18.24 31.13 -4.85
CA SER A 56 18.50 29.81 -5.41
C SER A 56 19.39 29.86 -6.66
N VAL A 57 20.12 28.77 -6.89
CA VAL A 57 20.95 28.59 -8.10
C VAL A 57 20.21 27.71 -9.10
N PHE A 58 19.99 28.24 -10.29
CA PHE A 58 19.42 27.52 -11.43
C PHE A 58 20.47 27.36 -12.52
N PHE A 59 20.24 26.40 -13.41
CA PHE A 59 21.11 26.08 -14.52
C PHE A 59 20.30 26.08 -15.80
N THR A 60 20.91 26.59 -16.86
CA THR A 60 20.39 26.46 -18.23
C THR A 60 21.42 25.72 -19.06
N THR A 61 20.99 24.67 -19.77
CA THR A 61 21.90 23.88 -20.62
C THR A 61 22.43 24.73 -21.79
N ALA A 62 23.72 24.65 -22.08
CA ALA A 62 24.28 25.36 -23.22
C ALA A 62 23.73 24.81 -24.54
N LYS A 63 23.44 25.70 -25.50
CA LYS A 63 23.11 25.30 -26.86
C LYS A 63 24.39 24.97 -27.65
N PRO A 64 24.29 24.17 -28.73
CA PRO A 64 25.42 23.91 -29.60
C PRO A 64 26.07 25.21 -30.10
N GLY A 65 27.37 25.37 -29.90
CA GLY A 65 28.15 26.54 -30.33
C GLY A 65 28.09 27.76 -29.39
N GLU A 66 27.39 27.66 -28.26
CA GLU A 66 27.31 28.74 -27.27
C GLU A 66 28.61 28.80 -26.43
N LEU A 67 29.25 29.97 -26.39
CA LEU A 67 30.54 30.17 -25.70
C LEU A 67 30.32 30.70 -24.28
N GLY A 68 31.25 30.38 -23.37
CA GLY A 68 31.23 30.86 -21.98
C GLY A 68 30.41 30.01 -21.01
N SER A 69 29.99 28.81 -21.41
CA SER A 69 29.34 27.86 -20.52
C SER A 69 30.32 27.30 -19.48
N SER A 70 29.81 27.05 -18.28
CA SER A 70 30.54 26.33 -17.24
C SER A 70 30.41 24.83 -17.47
N LYS A 71 31.49 24.08 -17.21
CA LYS A 71 31.49 22.62 -17.26
C LYS A 71 31.31 22.04 -15.86
N ILE A 72 30.30 21.22 -15.66
CA ILE A 72 30.15 20.37 -14.48
C ILE A 72 30.37 18.91 -14.88
N THR A 73 31.28 18.23 -14.18
CA THR A 73 31.52 16.79 -14.34
C THR A 73 30.96 16.07 -13.12
N LEU A 74 30.01 15.16 -13.35
CA LEU A 74 29.48 14.26 -12.32
C LEU A 74 30.04 12.87 -12.54
N ASN A 75 30.74 12.34 -11.52
CA ASN A 75 31.23 10.98 -11.52
C ASN A 75 30.29 10.11 -10.68
N LEU A 76 29.62 9.16 -11.32
CA LEU A 76 28.75 8.18 -10.66
C LEU A 76 29.57 6.90 -10.41
N GLY A 77 29.60 6.43 -9.17
CA GLY A 77 30.33 5.20 -8.81
C GLY A 77 29.74 3.95 -9.47
N SER A 78 30.59 2.98 -9.79
CA SER A 78 30.22 1.70 -10.40
C SER A 78 29.13 0.94 -9.62
N ILE A 79 28.10 0.47 -10.33
CA ILE A 79 27.11 -0.48 -9.83
C ILE A 79 27.48 -1.87 -10.36
N THR A 80 28.07 -2.71 -9.50
CA THR A 80 28.45 -4.10 -9.83
C THR A 80 27.33 -5.10 -9.50
N ASP A 81 27.30 -6.28 -10.14
CA ASP A 81 26.29 -7.32 -9.85
C ASP A 81 26.30 -7.74 -8.37
N GLN A 82 27.48 -7.76 -7.73
CA GLN A 82 27.60 -8.01 -6.30
C GLN A 82 26.92 -6.93 -5.46
N VAL A 83 27.14 -5.64 -5.78
CA VAL A 83 26.47 -4.53 -5.10
C VAL A 83 24.97 -4.59 -5.35
N VAL A 84 24.52 -4.85 -6.58
CA VAL A 84 23.08 -5.02 -6.89
C VAL A 84 22.49 -6.14 -6.04
N ARG A 85 23.08 -7.34 -6.02
CA ARG A 85 22.54 -8.47 -5.23
C ARG A 85 22.50 -8.19 -3.73
N VAL A 86 23.51 -7.52 -3.18
CA VAL A 86 23.61 -7.23 -1.73
C VAL A 86 22.70 -6.10 -1.31
N THR A 87 22.53 -5.08 -2.14
CA THR A 87 21.77 -3.87 -1.78
C THR A 87 20.32 -3.90 -2.27
N SER A 88 19.95 -4.81 -3.18
CA SER A 88 18.58 -4.87 -3.70
C SER A 88 17.65 -5.34 -2.59
N THR A 89 16.80 -4.44 -2.15
CA THR A 89 15.62 -4.78 -1.38
C THR A 89 14.83 -5.86 -2.13
N LYS A 90 14.19 -6.73 -1.35
CA LYS A 90 13.52 -7.95 -1.83
C LYS A 90 12.74 -7.66 -3.12
N LEU A 91 12.96 -8.48 -4.13
CA LEU A 91 12.27 -8.38 -5.43
C LEU A 91 10.76 -8.23 -5.22
N PRO A 92 10.09 -7.36 -5.98
CA PRO A 92 8.65 -7.18 -5.88
C PRO A 92 7.95 -8.51 -6.18
N THR A 93 7.07 -8.91 -5.27
CA THR A 93 6.25 -10.12 -5.39
C THR A 93 4.94 -9.80 -6.11
N ARG A 94 4.20 -10.81 -6.60
CA ARG A 94 2.88 -10.61 -7.23
C ARG A 94 1.89 -9.84 -6.32
N ASP A 95 2.11 -9.91 -5.02
CA ASP A 95 1.29 -9.26 -4.01
C ASP A 95 1.77 -7.85 -3.64
N ASP A 96 2.86 -7.33 -4.21
CA ASP A 96 3.29 -5.96 -3.96
C ASP A 96 2.47 -4.99 -4.84
N ALA A 97 1.49 -4.30 -4.24
CA ALA A 97 0.78 -3.22 -4.93
C ALA A 97 1.66 -1.98 -4.97
N SER A 98 1.81 -1.41 -6.17
CA SER A 98 2.40 -0.10 -6.37
C SER A 98 1.63 0.97 -5.61
N ILE A 99 2.36 1.95 -5.06
CA ILE A 99 1.82 3.16 -4.44
C ILE A 99 0.91 3.95 -5.41
N ASP A 100 1.08 3.76 -6.72
CA ASP A 100 0.26 4.41 -7.75
C ASP A 100 -1.22 4.00 -7.72
N LYS A 101 -1.51 2.80 -7.18
CA LYS A 101 -2.87 2.25 -7.07
C LYS A 101 -3.61 2.73 -5.81
N ILE A 102 -2.93 3.46 -4.93
CA ILE A 102 -3.54 4.02 -3.72
C ILE A 102 -4.11 5.40 -4.04
N ASP A 103 -5.26 5.70 -3.45
CA ASP A 103 -5.92 7.01 -3.53
C ASP A 103 -5.15 8.05 -2.71
N LEU A 104 -4.02 8.49 -3.27
CA LEU A 104 -3.15 9.54 -2.75
C LEU A 104 -3.03 10.64 -3.80
N ASP A 105 -2.84 11.87 -3.34
CA ASP A 105 -2.52 12.97 -4.23
C ASP A 105 -1.15 12.75 -4.90
N GLU A 106 -1.02 13.23 -6.14
CA GLU A 106 0.19 13.04 -6.95
C GLU A 106 1.44 13.67 -6.34
N THR A 107 1.30 14.67 -5.46
CA THR A 107 2.45 15.29 -4.80
C THR A 107 3.02 14.37 -3.71
N THR A 108 2.14 13.77 -2.90
CA THR A 108 2.52 12.77 -1.90
C THR A 108 3.13 11.53 -2.54
N LYS A 109 2.56 11.02 -3.65
CA LYS A 109 3.16 9.88 -4.38
C LYS A 109 4.58 10.16 -4.86
N LYS A 110 4.84 11.36 -5.38
CA LYS A 110 6.18 11.76 -5.84
C LYS A 110 7.17 11.83 -4.68
N GLU A 111 6.78 12.41 -3.55
CA GLU A 111 7.64 12.49 -2.37
C GLU A 111 7.96 11.11 -1.79
N LEU A 112 6.97 10.21 -1.71
CA LEU A 112 7.19 8.82 -1.30
C LEU A 112 8.17 8.09 -2.24
N LYS A 113 8.04 8.28 -3.56
CA LYS A 113 8.97 7.70 -4.54
C LYS A 113 10.39 8.25 -4.41
N LYS A 114 10.56 9.55 -4.12
CA LYS A 114 11.88 10.17 -3.91
C LYS A 114 12.64 9.54 -2.74
N ILE A 115 11.94 9.12 -1.69
CA ILE A 115 12.54 8.44 -0.53
C ILE A 115 12.59 6.91 -0.68
N GLY A 116 12.30 6.38 -1.86
CA GLY A 116 12.42 4.95 -2.19
C GLY A 116 11.21 4.10 -1.83
N ILE A 117 10.05 4.70 -1.55
CA ILE A 117 8.81 3.99 -1.24
C ILE A 117 8.01 3.81 -2.53
N ASN A 118 8.07 2.61 -3.11
CA ASN A 118 7.43 2.31 -4.38
C ASN A 118 6.19 1.41 -4.22
N SER A 119 6.06 0.71 -3.08
CA SER A 119 4.99 -0.23 -2.80
C SER A 119 4.37 -0.06 -1.42
N ILE A 120 3.19 -0.67 -1.21
CA ILE A 120 2.54 -0.76 0.11
C ILE A 120 3.48 -1.41 1.14
N ARG A 121 4.22 -2.43 0.72
CA ARG A 121 5.13 -3.16 1.59
C ARG A 121 6.31 -2.32 2.05
N ASP A 122 6.84 -1.44 1.19
CA ASP A 122 7.91 -0.52 1.58
C ASP A 122 7.42 0.41 2.71
N LEU A 123 6.15 0.83 2.64
CA LEU A 123 5.52 1.61 3.70
C LEU A 123 5.38 0.82 5.01
N GLU A 124 4.96 -0.46 4.95
CA GLU A 124 4.88 -1.34 6.13
C GLU A 124 6.28 -1.58 6.76
N GLU A 125 7.33 -1.70 5.96
CA GLU A 125 8.69 -1.87 6.47
C GLU A 125 9.22 -0.60 7.16
N ILE A 126 8.81 0.58 6.68
CA ILE A 126 9.10 1.85 7.33
C ILE A 126 8.30 2.02 8.62
N GLU A 127 7.05 1.58 8.66
CA GLU A 127 6.23 1.49 9.88
C GLU A 127 6.91 0.65 10.96
N LYS A 128 7.32 -0.58 10.61
CA LYS A 128 8.01 -1.48 11.55
C LYS A 128 9.31 -0.89 12.09
N LYS A 129 10.00 -0.10 11.27
CA LYS A 129 11.23 0.60 11.65
C LYS A 129 10.98 1.90 12.43
N ASN A 130 9.72 2.27 12.64
CA ASN A 130 9.29 3.44 13.39
C ASN A 130 9.95 4.74 12.89
N VAL A 131 10.08 4.84 11.57
CA VAL A 131 10.71 5.99 10.90
C VAL A 131 9.66 7.06 10.64
N ASP A 132 9.95 8.28 11.11
CA ASP A 132 9.06 9.42 10.98
C ASP A 132 9.21 10.09 9.60
N ILE A 133 8.39 9.63 8.64
CA ILE A 133 8.37 10.14 7.26
C ILE A 133 8.08 11.65 7.23
N GLN A 134 7.25 12.16 8.15
CA GLN A 134 6.88 13.58 8.21
C GLN A 134 8.07 14.50 8.48
N LYS A 135 9.07 14.00 9.21
CA LYS A 135 10.32 14.74 9.48
C LYS A 135 11.29 14.73 8.31
N ILE A 136 11.17 13.73 7.42
CA ILE A 136 12.10 13.52 6.31
C ILE A 136 11.58 14.20 5.04
N THR A 137 10.26 14.24 4.86
CA THR A 137 9.64 14.90 3.71
C THR A 137 9.38 16.37 4.02
N SER A 138 9.72 17.26 3.09
CA SER A 138 9.47 18.70 3.21
C SER A 138 7.97 19.06 3.25
N ASN A 139 7.09 18.08 3.00
CA ASN A 139 5.64 18.26 2.97
C ASN A 139 4.98 17.87 4.31
N LYS A 140 4.61 18.87 5.11
CA LYS A 140 3.85 18.70 6.37
C LYS A 140 2.46 18.09 6.20
N LYS A 141 1.97 17.86 4.97
CA LYS A 141 0.66 17.25 4.69
C LYS A 141 0.66 15.73 4.67
N ILE A 142 1.82 15.08 4.74
CA ILE A 142 1.88 13.62 4.74
C ILE A 142 1.44 13.10 6.11
N ASP A 143 0.13 13.02 6.36
CA ASP A 143 -0.41 12.47 7.60
C ASP A 143 -0.25 10.95 7.61
N TYR A 144 0.62 10.46 8.47
CA TYR A 144 0.93 9.05 8.61
C TYR A 144 -0.31 8.22 8.99
N THR A 145 -1.22 8.79 9.78
CA THR A 145 -2.47 8.13 10.17
C THR A 145 -3.39 7.91 8.96
N ASN A 146 -3.45 8.88 8.04
CA ASN A 146 -4.21 8.74 6.80
C ASN A 146 -3.57 7.70 5.87
N LEU A 147 -2.24 7.68 5.76
CA LEU A 147 -1.53 6.68 4.97
C LEU A 147 -1.75 5.25 5.49
N ALA A 148 -1.64 5.05 6.81
CA ALA A 148 -1.87 3.76 7.43
C ALA A 148 -3.32 3.27 7.19
N ASN A 149 -4.30 4.16 7.29
CA ASN A 149 -5.70 3.86 7.01
C ASN A 149 -5.93 3.50 5.53
N LEU A 150 -5.31 4.23 4.61
CA LEU A 150 -5.39 3.94 3.17
C LEU A 150 -4.74 2.60 2.83
N VAL A 151 -3.62 2.26 3.47
CA VAL A 151 -2.97 0.95 3.34
C VAL A 151 -3.86 -0.16 3.91
N LYS A 152 -4.40 0.00 5.12
CA LYS A 152 -5.33 -0.97 5.73
C LYS A 152 -6.54 -1.20 4.82
N LYS A 153 -7.12 -0.14 4.25
CA LYS A 153 -8.23 -0.22 3.28
C LYS A 153 -7.84 -0.92 1.97
N ALA A 154 -6.70 -0.57 1.38
CA ALA A 154 -6.23 -1.19 0.13
C ALA A 154 -5.93 -2.68 0.31
N LYS A 155 -5.36 -3.06 1.46
CA LYS A 155 -5.15 -4.46 1.84
C LYS A 155 -6.48 -5.20 1.96
N ARG A 156 -7.48 -4.58 2.57
CA ARG A 156 -8.81 -5.17 2.73
C ARG A 156 -9.50 -5.45 1.39
N ASN A 157 -9.35 -4.56 0.41
CA ASN A 157 -9.87 -4.79 -0.94
C ASN A 157 -9.23 -5.99 -1.65
N ARG A 158 -7.98 -6.37 -1.30
CA ARG A 158 -7.28 -7.52 -1.90
C ARG A 158 -7.59 -8.82 -1.19
N ILE A 159 -8.00 -8.73 0.07
CA ILE A 159 -8.30 -9.86 0.95
C ILE A 159 -9.74 -9.65 1.47
N PRO A 160 -10.75 -9.69 0.59
CA PRO A 160 -12.12 -9.43 0.99
C PRO A 160 -12.61 -10.54 1.94
N PRO A 161 -13.55 -10.21 2.84
CA PRO A 161 -14.22 -11.23 3.63
C PRO A 161 -15.08 -12.11 2.71
N GLU A 162 -14.97 -13.42 2.86
CA GLU A 162 -15.75 -14.39 2.12
C GLU A 162 -16.59 -15.21 3.10
N ILE A 163 -17.90 -15.24 2.89
CA ILE A 163 -18.80 -16.12 3.65
C ILE A 163 -18.93 -17.45 2.90
N LYS A 164 -18.63 -18.55 3.58
CA LYS A 164 -18.81 -19.90 3.05
C LYS A 164 -20.13 -20.51 3.52
N ASN A 165 -20.46 -20.30 4.79
CA ASN A 165 -21.62 -20.91 5.40
C ASN A 165 -22.16 -20.04 6.53
N ILE A 166 -23.46 -20.10 6.74
CA ILE A 166 -24.14 -19.48 7.87
C ILE A 166 -25.04 -20.54 8.46
N SER A 167 -24.95 -20.75 9.75
CA SER A 167 -25.74 -21.76 10.45
C SER A 167 -26.22 -21.20 11.78
N MET A 168 -27.37 -21.68 12.23
CA MET A 168 -27.87 -21.43 13.57
C MET A 168 -27.78 -22.74 14.35
N SER A 169 -27.27 -22.67 15.57
CA SER A 169 -27.14 -23.84 16.44
C SER A 169 -27.34 -23.46 17.90
N MET A 170 -27.33 -24.44 18.78
CA MET A 170 -27.53 -24.29 20.21
C MET A 170 -26.28 -24.80 20.93
N GLU A 171 -25.71 -23.99 21.82
CA GLU A 171 -24.57 -24.38 22.67
C GLU A 171 -24.88 -23.97 24.10
N ASN A 172 -24.74 -24.92 25.04
CA ASN A 172 -25.06 -24.71 26.46
C ASN A 172 -26.48 -24.14 26.70
N GLY A 173 -27.44 -24.49 25.85
CA GLY A 173 -28.83 -24.01 25.93
C GLY A 173 -29.03 -22.57 25.46
N ARG A 174 -28.05 -21.95 24.80
CA ARG A 174 -28.17 -20.64 24.16
C ARG A 174 -28.10 -20.77 22.63
N PRO A 175 -29.04 -20.15 21.89
CA PRO A 175 -28.96 -20.14 20.43
C PRO A 175 -27.88 -19.18 19.96
N PHE A 176 -27.13 -19.56 18.93
CA PHE A 176 -26.11 -18.72 18.30
C PHE A 176 -26.14 -18.86 16.78
N ILE A 177 -25.72 -17.81 16.08
CA ILE A 177 -25.41 -17.84 14.65
C ILE A 177 -23.90 -18.03 14.52
N LEU A 178 -23.51 -19.01 13.71
CA LEU A 178 -22.13 -19.22 13.28
C LEU A 178 -22.01 -18.84 11.81
N ILE A 179 -21.18 -17.84 11.54
CA ILE A 179 -20.75 -17.48 10.19
C ILE A 179 -19.36 -18.09 10.00
N GLU A 180 -19.21 -18.96 9.01
CA GLU A 180 -17.93 -19.54 8.62
C GLU A 180 -17.49 -18.97 7.27
N GLY A 181 -16.19 -18.79 7.11
CA GLY A 181 -15.66 -18.09 5.96
C GLY A 181 -14.16 -17.97 5.95
N LYS A 182 -13.69 -16.93 5.25
CA LYS A 182 -12.29 -16.52 5.22
C LYS A 182 -12.20 -15.02 5.38
N ASN A 183 -11.08 -14.58 5.93
CA ASN A 183 -10.75 -13.17 6.13
C ASN A 183 -11.84 -12.41 6.89
N LEU A 184 -12.50 -13.05 7.87
CA LEU A 184 -13.59 -12.41 8.61
C LEU A 184 -13.03 -11.38 9.61
N ALA A 185 -12.55 -11.81 10.77
CA ALA A 185 -11.92 -10.93 11.76
C ALA A 185 -10.39 -11.01 11.66
N ILE A 186 -9.80 -10.22 10.76
CA ILE A 186 -8.35 -10.19 10.49
C ILE A 186 -7.59 -9.04 11.17
N GLN A 187 -8.30 -8.07 11.75
CA GLN A 187 -7.71 -6.96 12.49
C GLN A 187 -7.79 -7.24 13.98
N ASP A 188 -6.63 -7.32 14.65
CA ASP A 188 -6.55 -7.59 16.08
C ASP A 188 -6.98 -6.38 16.94
N ASP A 189 -6.96 -5.17 16.37
CA ASP A 189 -7.29 -3.90 17.02
C ASP A 189 -8.77 -3.51 16.87
N PHE A 190 -9.59 -4.33 16.21
CA PHE A 190 -11.01 -4.06 15.99
C PHE A 190 -11.87 -5.20 16.53
N ASN A 191 -12.83 -4.86 17.40
CA ASN A 191 -13.85 -5.80 17.85
C ASN A 191 -15.02 -5.76 16.87
N PRO A 192 -15.33 -6.87 16.17
CA PRO A 192 -16.46 -6.90 15.25
C PRO A 192 -17.78 -6.56 15.95
N VAL A 193 -18.73 -6.02 15.19
CA VAL A 193 -20.06 -5.63 15.70
C VAL A 193 -21.13 -6.28 14.84
N ALA A 194 -22.08 -6.96 15.49
CA ALA A 194 -23.21 -7.59 14.84
C ALA A 194 -24.51 -6.86 15.18
N ILE A 195 -25.37 -6.68 14.19
CA ILE A 195 -26.70 -6.10 14.33
C ILE A 195 -27.69 -7.07 13.69
N LEU A 196 -28.60 -7.62 14.49
CA LEU A 196 -29.66 -8.52 14.05
C LEU A 196 -30.99 -7.78 14.15
N ASN A 197 -31.71 -7.62 13.04
CA ASN A 197 -33.01 -6.95 12.99
C ASN A 197 -33.03 -5.55 13.66
N HIS A 198 -31.95 -4.80 13.50
CA HIS A 198 -31.71 -3.47 14.10
C HIS A 198 -31.34 -3.46 15.59
N GLU A 199 -31.22 -4.62 16.23
CA GLU A 199 -30.74 -4.76 17.61
C GLU A 199 -29.27 -5.23 17.63
N ILE A 200 -28.48 -4.73 18.58
CA ILE A 200 -27.07 -5.13 18.71
C ILE A 200 -27.02 -6.56 19.25
N ALA A 201 -26.40 -7.46 18.48
CA ALA A 201 -26.19 -8.84 18.88
C ALA A 201 -24.78 -9.04 19.46
N GLY A 202 -24.67 -9.84 20.51
CA GLY A 202 -23.41 -10.08 21.20
C GLY A 202 -22.49 -11.00 20.40
N ILE A 203 -21.23 -10.62 20.19
CA ILE A 203 -20.23 -11.52 19.60
C ILE A 203 -19.57 -12.33 20.70
N VAL A 204 -19.69 -13.66 20.61
CA VAL A 204 -19.09 -14.60 21.59
C VAL A 204 -17.61 -14.80 21.28
N SER A 205 -17.30 -14.99 20.00
CA SER A 205 -15.94 -15.28 19.55
C SER A 205 -15.81 -15.02 18.06
N CYS A 206 -14.65 -14.56 17.62
CA CYS A 206 -14.36 -14.33 16.21
C CYS A 206 -12.90 -14.65 15.90
N ASN A 207 -12.63 -15.07 14.66
CA ASN A 207 -11.30 -15.19 14.10
C ASN A 207 -11.37 -15.03 12.56
N PRO A 208 -10.26 -15.17 11.82
CA PRO A 208 -10.29 -15.05 10.37
C PRO A 208 -11.20 -16.07 9.64
N GLY A 209 -11.52 -17.19 10.27
CA GLY A 209 -12.30 -18.29 9.70
C GLY A 209 -13.77 -18.34 10.14
N PHE A 210 -14.13 -17.75 11.29
CA PHE A 210 -15.51 -17.73 11.75
C PHE A 210 -15.85 -16.53 12.64
N VAL A 211 -17.15 -16.22 12.74
CA VAL A 211 -17.73 -15.31 13.73
C VAL A 211 -18.94 -16.00 14.38
N LYS A 212 -18.93 -16.06 15.71
CA LYS A 212 -20.01 -16.62 16.53
C LYS A 212 -20.76 -15.49 17.24
N ILE A 213 -22.06 -15.44 17.03
CA ILE A 213 -22.95 -14.37 17.52
C ILE A 213 -23.99 -15.02 18.43
N ASP A 214 -24.04 -14.59 19.68
CA ASP A 214 -25.08 -14.96 20.65
C ASP A 214 -26.38 -14.28 20.25
N ILE A 215 -27.48 -15.02 20.37
CA ILE A 215 -28.80 -14.52 19.98
C ILE A 215 -29.73 -14.75 21.15
N THR A 216 -30.61 -13.79 21.38
CA THR A 216 -31.76 -14.02 22.26
C THR A 216 -33.00 -14.37 21.44
N ASP A 217 -33.86 -15.25 21.95
CA ASP A 217 -35.12 -15.64 21.28
C ASP A 217 -36.03 -14.45 20.93
N LYS A 218 -35.79 -13.27 21.52
CA LYS A 218 -36.50 -12.01 21.23
C LYS A 218 -36.03 -11.33 19.95
N GLU A 219 -34.82 -11.60 19.49
CA GLU A 219 -34.21 -10.95 18.32
C GLU A 219 -34.61 -11.64 17.02
N LEU A 220 -35.03 -12.91 17.09
CA LEU A 220 -35.48 -13.68 15.93
C LEU A 220 -36.97 -13.49 15.69
N THR A 221 -37.32 -13.13 14.46
CA THR A 221 -38.71 -13.03 14.00
C THR A 221 -39.09 -14.27 13.18
N ASN A 222 -40.40 -14.56 13.11
CA ASN A 222 -40.96 -15.56 12.19
C ASN A 222 -40.99 -15.05 10.72
N GLN A 223 -40.14 -14.08 10.38
CA GLN A 223 -40.01 -13.52 9.04
C GLN A 223 -38.55 -13.63 8.61
N ASP A 224 -38.22 -13.05 7.46
CA ASP A 224 -36.83 -12.89 7.04
C ASP A 224 -36.09 -12.01 8.07
N ASN A 225 -34.98 -12.54 8.57
CA ASN A 225 -34.10 -11.88 9.52
C ASN A 225 -32.92 -11.26 8.78
N GLU A 226 -32.53 -10.05 9.17
CA GLU A 226 -31.41 -9.32 8.58
C GLU A 226 -30.27 -9.20 9.59
N LEU A 227 -29.10 -9.69 9.20
CA LEU A 227 -27.88 -9.60 9.99
C LEU A 227 -26.87 -8.71 9.28
N VAL A 228 -26.48 -7.62 9.94
CA VAL A 228 -25.39 -6.75 9.51
C VAL A 228 -24.19 -7.00 10.41
N LEU A 229 -23.04 -7.28 9.81
CA LEU A 229 -21.80 -7.56 10.52
C LEU A 229 -20.71 -6.60 10.06
N ALA A 230 -20.29 -5.70 10.95
CA ALA A 230 -19.09 -4.89 10.76
C ALA A 230 -17.88 -5.67 11.27
N LEU A 231 -17.01 -6.10 10.35
CA LEU A 231 -15.82 -6.90 10.67
C LEU A 231 -14.61 -6.03 10.99
N ASP A 232 -14.54 -4.85 10.36
CA ASP A 232 -13.50 -3.83 10.49
C ASP A 232 -14.03 -2.49 9.91
N PRO A 233 -13.33 -1.36 10.07
CA PRO A 233 -13.77 -0.06 9.55
C PRO A 233 -13.98 0.00 8.03
N TYR A 234 -13.53 -1.01 7.28
CA TYR A 234 -13.56 -1.06 5.83
C TYR A 234 -14.41 -2.20 5.28
N SER A 235 -14.98 -3.06 6.14
CA SER A 235 -15.77 -4.24 5.72
C SER A 235 -17.03 -4.41 6.56
N VAL A 236 -18.15 -4.20 5.88
CA VAL A 236 -19.49 -4.46 6.41
C VAL A 236 -20.16 -5.52 5.53
N LEU A 237 -20.61 -6.59 6.15
CA LEU A 237 -21.36 -7.66 5.52
C LEU A 237 -22.84 -7.53 5.87
N LYS A 238 -23.70 -7.85 4.91
CA LYS A 238 -25.14 -7.85 5.09
C LYS A 238 -25.69 -9.18 4.62
N VAL A 239 -26.36 -9.90 5.52
CA VAL A 239 -26.87 -11.24 5.31
C VAL A 239 -28.37 -11.25 5.55
N ARG A 240 -29.11 -11.93 4.69
CA ARG A 240 -30.52 -12.25 4.93
C ARG A 240 -30.68 -13.73 5.26
N MET A 241 -31.40 -14.02 6.33
CA MET A 241 -31.68 -15.37 6.82
C MET A 241 -33.18 -15.60 6.78
N LYS A 242 -33.59 -16.75 6.24
CA LYS A 242 -35.01 -17.14 6.20
C LYS A 242 -35.53 -17.55 7.59
N GLU A 243 -36.85 -17.64 7.68
CA GLU A 243 -37.63 -17.96 8.88
C GLU A 243 -37.10 -19.17 9.69
N LYS A 244 -37.33 -19.10 11.01
CA LYS A 244 -37.01 -20.12 12.02
C LYS A 244 -37.75 -21.44 11.72
N GLY A 245 -37.21 -22.29 10.85
CA GLY A 245 -37.86 -23.59 10.56
C GLY A 245 -37.32 -24.47 9.45
N ASN A 246 -36.42 -24.02 8.57
CA ASN A 246 -35.83 -24.88 7.55
C ASN A 246 -34.34 -25.07 7.78
N GLU A 247 -33.96 -26.30 8.16
CA GLU A 247 -32.68 -26.88 7.75
C GLU A 247 -32.61 -26.73 6.23
N ASP A 248 -31.86 -25.77 5.71
CA ASP A 248 -31.18 -25.86 4.41
C ASP A 248 -30.40 -24.57 4.12
N THR A 249 -29.10 -24.77 3.89
CA THR A 249 -28.07 -23.88 3.31
C THR A 249 -28.47 -22.46 2.92
N TYR A 250 -27.86 -21.48 3.59
CA TYR A 250 -28.00 -20.04 3.30
C TYR A 250 -26.91 -19.59 2.33
N ASN A 251 -27.30 -18.95 1.21
CA ASN A 251 -26.37 -18.35 0.26
C ASN A 251 -26.19 -16.84 0.55
N ALA A 252 -24.94 -16.38 0.59
CA ALA A 252 -24.59 -14.96 0.67
C ALA A 252 -24.68 -14.30 -0.73
N THR A 253 -25.23 -13.09 -0.80
CA THR A 253 -25.21 -12.23 -2.00
C THR A 253 -24.33 -11.02 -1.77
#